data_AF-A0A821L1N2-F1
#
_entry.id   AF-A0A821L1N2-F1
#
_cell.length_a   1.000
_cell.length_b   1.000
_cell.length_c   1.000
_cell.angle_alpha   90.00
_cell.angle_beta   90.00
_cell.angle_gamma   90.00
#
_symmetry.space_group_name_H-M   'P 1'
#
loop_
_entity.id
_entity.type
_entity.pdbx_description
1 polymer ?
#
loop_
_entity_poly.entity_id
_entity_poly.type
_entity_poly.pdbx_seq_one_letter_code
_entity_poly.pdbx_strand_id
1 'polypeptide(L)'
;MPKAANNKTKGISDAMTRRIFQLHQNNCHRGFPVYIWLNSKNFLKNETCFCPPNYYGDQCQYENQRVSLTIQFRALSDSWSTLFAIIILLIDDSDERIIHSYEQFTYLSTRDCKTKFNSYLLYSTHPKNHTKNYAIHIDIYEKVTLIYRGSLLYPVTFSFLPVNRLVHIGIIPRSTENFETCSMPQCVHGKCIRYSNNPQNAVFCQCNQGWSGRYCTTPHTSICSPDSKSIDLSVYNRSVCVCPINKFGYRCLLPDTICQMNN
;
A
#
# COMPACT_ATOMS: atom_id res chain seq x y z
N MET A 1 18.00 27.45 -68.83
CA MET A 1 17.62 26.08 -68.41
C MET A 1 18.80 25.50 -67.63
N PRO A 2 18.67 24.78 -66.49
CA PRO A 2 17.57 24.59 -65.51
C PRO A 2 17.76 25.48 -64.25
N LYS A 3 16.77 25.99 -63.50
CA LYS A 3 15.64 25.47 -62.67
C LYS A 3 16.00 25.01 -61.24
N ALA A 4 15.49 25.80 -60.27
CA ALA A 4 14.88 25.45 -58.97
C ALA A 4 15.81 24.86 -57.86
N ALA A 5 15.57 24.99 -56.54
CA ALA A 5 14.41 25.43 -55.79
C ALA A 5 14.80 25.81 -54.34
N ASN A 6 14.12 26.83 -53.80
CA ASN A 6 13.54 26.93 -52.45
C ASN A 6 14.28 26.31 -51.25
N ASN A 7 14.95 27.16 -50.46
CA ASN A 7 15.44 26.85 -49.12
C ASN A 7 14.55 27.44 -47.99
N LYS A 8 13.28 27.72 -48.28
CA LYS A 8 12.32 28.35 -47.33
C LYS A 8 11.44 27.37 -46.55
N THR A 9 11.55 26.06 -46.76
CA THR A 9 10.67 25.06 -46.14
C THR A 9 11.19 24.46 -44.84
N LYS A 10 12.47 24.68 -44.48
CA LYS A 10 13.06 24.05 -43.28
C LYS A 10 12.73 24.75 -41.96
N GLY A 11 12.35 26.04 -41.99
CA GLY A 11 12.00 26.81 -40.78
C GLY A 11 10.52 26.76 -40.37
N ILE A 12 9.63 26.26 -41.23
CA ILE A 12 8.18 26.22 -40.98
C ILE A 12 7.76 24.92 -40.27
N SER A 13 8.51 23.83 -40.50
CA SER A 13 8.31 22.53 -39.84
C SER A 13 8.46 22.64 -38.32
N ASP A 14 9.55 23.22 -37.80
CA ASP A 14 9.81 23.28 -36.36
C ASP A 14 8.86 24.23 -35.61
N ALA A 15 8.37 25.29 -36.27
CA ALA A 15 7.38 26.20 -35.69
C ALA A 15 5.97 25.56 -35.64
N MET A 16 5.64 24.70 -36.61
CA MET A 16 4.37 23.96 -36.65
C MET A 16 4.38 22.79 -35.66
N THR A 17 5.50 22.09 -35.51
CA THR A 17 5.66 21.02 -34.51
C THR A 17 5.69 21.57 -33.07
N ARG A 18 6.28 22.75 -32.84
CA ARG A 18 6.16 23.46 -31.54
C ARG A 18 4.74 23.94 -31.24
N ARG A 19 3.96 24.34 -32.25
CA ARG A 19 2.55 24.73 -32.06
C ARG A 19 1.61 23.56 -31.82
N ILE A 20 1.87 22.38 -32.41
CA ILE A 20 1.08 21.17 -32.14
C ILE A 20 1.29 20.68 -30.70
N PHE A 21 2.50 20.84 -30.14
CA PHE A 21 2.77 20.53 -28.73
C PHE A 21 2.23 21.57 -27.72
N GLN A 22 1.79 22.76 -28.18
CA GLN A 22 1.30 23.83 -27.31
C GLN A 22 -0.24 23.94 -27.22
N LEU A 23 -1.00 23.10 -27.95
CA LEU A 23 -2.47 23.17 -28.03
C LEU A 23 -3.23 22.05 -27.28
N HIS A 24 -2.53 21.23 -26.50
CA HIS A 24 -3.17 20.47 -25.43
C HIS A 24 -2.67 21.02 -24.10
N GLN A 25 -3.28 22.12 -23.65
CA GLN A 25 -3.41 22.34 -22.21
C GLN A 25 -4.17 21.13 -21.69
N ASN A 26 -3.45 20.10 -21.24
CA ASN A 26 -4.04 18.95 -20.58
C ASN A 26 -4.75 19.47 -19.32
N ASN A 27 -6.07 19.63 -19.41
CA ASN A 27 -6.91 20.04 -18.29
C ASN A 27 -6.81 19.07 -17.11
N CYS A 28 -6.32 17.86 -17.36
CA CYS A 28 -6.16 16.83 -16.35
C CYS A 28 -4.88 16.91 -15.51
N HIS A 29 -4.08 17.98 -15.60
CA HIS A 29 -2.84 18.16 -14.82
C HIS A 29 -1.95 16.90 -14.81
N ARG A 30 -2.00 16.10 -13.74
CA ARG A 30 -1.22 14.88 -13.52
C ARG A 30 -1.95 13.57 -13.88
N GLY A 31 -3.18 13.68 -14.33
CA GLY A 31 -4.03 12.60 -14.81
C GLY A 31 -4.06 12.48 -16.32
N PHE A 32 -4.90 11.57 -16.79
CA PHE A 32 -5.06 11.26 -18.20
C PHE A 32 -6.44 11.71 -18.70
N PRO A 33 -6.53 12.58 -19.72
CA PRO A 33 -7.80 12.98 -20.29
C PRO A 33 -8.45 11.83 -21.06
N VAL A 34 -9.74 11.60 -20.80
CA VAL A 34 -10.58 10.63 -21.50
C VAL A 34 -11.86 11.30 -21.99
N TYR A 35 -12.34 10.88 -23.16
CA TYR A 35 -13.60 11.35 -23.71
C TYR A 35 -14.69 10.29 -23.49
N ILE A 36 -15.70 10.63 -22.72
CA ILE A 36 -16.87 9.77 -22.48
C ILE A 36 -17.96 10.18 -23.47
N TRP A 37 -18.45 9.20 -24.22
CA TRP A 37 -19.53 9.39 -25.19
C TRP A 37 -20.87 9.16 -24.50
N LEU A 38 -21.61 10.24 -24.27
CA LEU A 38 -22.92 10.18 -23.60
C LEU A 38 -24.03 9.76 -24.56
N ASN A 39 -23.91 10.13 -25.85
CA ASN A 39 -24.84 9.71 -26.89
C ASN A 39 -24.13 9.58 -28.24
N SER A 40 -24.04 8.36 -28.76
CA SER A 40 -23.40 8.06 -30.04
C SER A 40 -24.11 8.69 -31.25
N LYS A 41 -25.39 9.06 -31.13
CA LYS A 41 -26.15 9.66 -32.25
C LYS A 41 -25.89 11.15 -32.44
N ASN A 42 -25.56 11.86 -31.35
CA ASN A 42 -25.38 13.33 -31.36
C ASN A 42 -23.91 13.75 -31.23
N PHE A 43 -22.96 12.79 -31.28
CA PHE A 43 -21.53 13.04 -31.07
C PHE A 43 -21.20 13.83 -29.78
N LEU A 44 -22.06 13.74 -28.77
CA LEU A 44 -21.94 14.52 -27.54
C LEU A 44 -20.87 13.85 -26.65
N LYS A 45 -19.72 14.52 -26.57
CA LYS A 45 -18.54 14.09 -25.82
C LYS A 45 -18.41 14.92 -24.56
N ASN A 46 -18.16 14.27 -23.43
CA ASN A 46 -17.67 14.94 -22.24
C ASN A 46 -16.22 14.55 -22.01
N GLU A 47 -15.35 15.54 -21.81
CA GLU A 47 -13.98 15.28 -21.38
C GLU A 47 -13.97 15.07 -19.87
N THR A 48 -13.30 14.02 -19.40
CA THR A 48 -13.16 13.69 -17.99
C THR A 48 -11.75 13.21 -17.73
N CYS A 49 -11.26 13.36 -16.51
CA CYS A 49 -9.90 12.99 -16.16
C CYS A 49 -9.86 11.68 -15.36
N PHE A 50 -9.00 10.76 -15.77
CA PHE A 50 -8.60 9.63 -14.94
C PHE A 50 -7.42 10.02 -14.09
N CYS A 51 -7.65 10.14 -12.78
CA CYS A 51 -6.62 10.51 -11.84
C CYS A 51 -5.88 9.28 -11.29
N PRO A 52 -4.54 9.33 -11.21
CA PRO A 52 -3.79 8.33 -10.46
C PRO A 52 -4.13 8.43 -8.95
N PRO A 53 -3.90 7.38 -8.13
CA PRO A 53 -4.29 7.36 -6.71
C PRO A 53 -3.73 8.50 -5.85
N ASN A 54 -2.61 9.10 -6.27
CA ASN A 54 -1.96 10.21 -5.60
C ASN A 54 -2.63 11.57 -5.83
N TYR A 55 -3.59 11.66 -6.75
CA TYR A 55 -4.23 12.92 -7.14
C TYR A 55 -5.75 12.76 -7.25
N TYR A 56 -6.50 13.81 -6.95
CA TYR A 56 -7.96 13.82 -6.99
C TYR A 56 -8.52 15.17 -7.45
N GLY A 57 -9.85 15.21 -7.65
CA GLY A 57 -10.58 16.32 -8.25
C GLY A 57 -10.82 16.10 -9.75
N ASP A 58 -11.76 16.86 -10.32
CA ASP A 58 -12.22 16.68 -11.71
C ASP A 58 -11.10 16.85 -12.74
N GLN A 59 -10.02 17.53 -12.35
CA GLN A 59 -8.84 17.83 -13.16
C GLN A 59 -7.55 17.25 -12.56
N CYS A 60 -7.66 16.36 -11.57
CA CYS A 60 -6.52 15.81 -10.82
C CYS A 60 -5.61 16.90 -10.24
N GLN A 61 -6.20 18.01 -9.82
CA GLN A 61 -5.49 19.21 -9.38
C GLN A 61 -5.04 19.15 -7.91
N TYR A 62 -5.64 18.27 -7.11
CA TYR A 62 -5.33 18.14 -5.68
C TYR A 62 -4.45 16.92 -5.43
N GLU A 63 -3.39 17.08 -4.65
CA GLU A 63 -2.53 15.97 -4.23
C GLU A 63 -3.12 15.30 -2.99
N ASN A 64 -3.18 13.97 -3.02
CA ASN A 64 -3.64 13.19 -1.90
C ASN A 64 -2.63 13.25 -0.75
N GLN A 65 -3.16 13.39 0.45
CA GLN A 65 -2.37 13.36 1.67
C GLN A 65 -1.82 11.95 1.89
N ARG A 66 -0.61 11.85 2.46
CA ARG A 66 0.08 10.56 2.60
C ARG A 66 1.05 10.49 3.77
N VAL A 67 1.40 9.28 4.13
CA VAL A 67 2.57 8.96 4.94
C VAL A 67 3.68 8.45 4.03
N SER A 68 4.82 9.11 4.06
CA SER A 68 6.05 8.67 3.41
C SER A 68 6.91 8.01 4.48
N LEU A 69 6.96 6.69 4.47
CA LEU A 69 7.71 5.88 5.41
C LEU A 69 9.02 5.44 4.79
N THR A 70 10.13 5.72 5.47
CA THR A 70 11.43 5.10 5.19
C THR A 70 11.77 4.19 6.37
N ILE A 71 11.83 2.89 6.14
CA ILE A 71 12.10 1.91 7.18
C ILE A 71 13.24 0.97 6.80
N GLN A 72 14.10 0.67 7.77
CA GLN A 72 15.12 -0.36 7.67
C GLN A 72 14.79 -1.46 8.67
N PHE A 73 14.86 -2.72 8.24
CA PHE A 73 14.64 -3.86 9.13
C PHE A 73 15.95 -4.46 9.61
N ARG A 74 15.92 -5.01 10.83
CA ARG A 74 17.01 -5.81 11.40
C ARG A 74 16.41 -7.09 11.96
N ALA A 75 16.94 -8.23 11.51
CA ALA A 75 16.64 -9.52 12.11
C ALA A 75 17.77 -9.91 13.07
N LEU A 76 17.40 -10.59 14.16
CA LEU A 76 18.35 -11.17 15.11
C LEU A 76 19.00 -12.43 14.51
N SER A 77 20.13 -12.86 15.09
CA SER A 77 21.01 -13.89 14.51
C SER A 77 20.32 -15.23 14.21
N ASP A 78 19.28 -15.58 14.98
CA ASP A 78 18.46 -16.79 14.82
C ASP A 78 17.57 -16.78 13.57
N SER A 79 17.43 -15.63 12.91
CA SER A 79 16.52 -15.41 11.78
C SER A 79 17.22 -14.91 10.52
N TRP A 80 18.53 -15.16 10.36
CA TRP A 80 19.31 -14.62 9.25
C TRP A 80 18.92 -15.19 7.87
N SER A 81 18.65 -16.50 7.80
CA SER A 81 18.25 -17.20 6.58
C SER A 81 16.73 -17.25 6.38
N THR A 82 15.95 -16.75 7.35
CA THR A 82 14.50 -16.76 7.26
C THR A 82 14.01 -15.69 6.29
N LEU A 83 13.20 -16.10 5.33
CA LEU A 83 12.52 -15.19 4.42
C LEU A 83 11.26 -14.66 5.10
N PHE A 84 11.11 -13.35 5.16
CA PHE A 84 9.96 -12.70 5.78
C PHE A 84 9.05 -12.04 4.74
N ALA A 85 7.74 -12.13 4.95
CA ALA A 85 6.74 -11.27 4.34
C ALA A 85 6.42 -10.16 5.34
N ILE A 86 6.74 -8.92 4.97
CA ILE A 86 6.50 -7.73 5.78
C ILE A 86 5.36 -6.95 5.14
N ILE A 87 4.31 -6.70 5.93
CA ILE A 87 3.11 -5.99 5.50
C ILE A 87 3.00 -4.71 6.32
N ILE A 88 3.03 -3.58 5.64
CA ILE A 88 2.94 -2.25 6.24
C ILE A 88 1.55 -1.71 5.95
N LEU A 89 0.79 -1.39 6.99
CA LEU A 89 -0.57 -0.90 6.95
C LEU A 89 -0.63 0.52 7.49
N LEU A 90 -1.33 1.42 6.80
CA LEU A 90 -1.80 2.67 7.38
C LEU A 90 -3.20 2.45 7.96
N ILE A 91 -3.31 2.54 9.28
CA ILE A 91 -4.56 2.28 10.01
C ILE A 91 -5.09 3.54 10.69
N ASP A 92 -6.42 3.63 10.81
CA ASP A 92 -7.09 4.45 11.81
C ASP A 92 -7.14 3.67 13.13
N ASP A 93 -6.35 4.09 14.12
CA ASP A 93 -6.22 3.43 15.43
C ASP A 93 -7.18 4.00 16.49
N SER A 94 -8.21 4.76 16.09
CA SER A 94 -9.16 5.39 17.02
C SER A 94 -10.19 4.38 17.55
N ASP A 95 -11.11 3.93 16.68
CA ASP A 95 -12.32 3.18 17.07
C ASP A 95 -12.49 1.87 16.30
N GLU A 96 -12.43 1.92 14.97
CA GLU A 96 -12.83 0.80 14.10
C GLU A 96 -11.65 -0.03 13.57
N ARG A 97 -10.42 0.48 13.69
CA ARG A 97 -9.20 -0.13 13.10
C ARG A 97 -9.33 -0.38 11.60
N ILE A 98 -9.56 0.70 10.83
CA ILE A 98 -9.72 0.62 9.38
C ILE A 98 -8.36 0.73 8.69
N ILE A 99 -8.11 -0.14 7.71
CA ILE A 99 -6.92 -0.07 6.86
C ILE A 99 -7.20 0.84 5.66
N HIS A 100 -6.48 1.96 5.55
CA HIS A 100 -6.60 2.92 4.45
C HIS A 100 -5.80 2.48 3.21
N SER A 101 -4.57 2.05 3.43
CA SER A 101 -3.67 1.54 2.39
C SER A 101 -2.64 0.60 3.00
N TYR A 102 -2.03 -0.22 2.17
CA TYR A 102 -1.02 -1.16 2.60
C TYR A 102 0.02 -1.42 1.51
N GLU A 103 1.19 -1.85 1.95
CA GLU A 103 2.30 -2.28 1.12
C GLU A 103 2.82 -3.62 1.65
N GLN A 104 3.28 -4.49 0.75
CA GLN A 104 3.86 -5.78 1.13
C GLN A 104 5.15 -6.01 0.34
N PHE A 105 6.20 -6.46 1.02
CA PHE A 105 7.43 -6.88 0.37
C PHE A 105 8.08 -8.06 1.09
N THR A 106 9.10 -8.60 0.45
CA THR A 106 9.88 -9.73 0.95
C THR A 106 11.20 -9.24 1.49
N TYR A 107 11.55 -9.69 2.69
CA TYR A 107 12.80 -9.33 3.36
C TYR A 107 13.61 -10.57 3.72
N LEU A 108 14.90 -10.56 3.38
CA LEU A 108 15.87 -11.56 3.81
C LEU A 108 17.07 -10.86 4.44
N SER A 109 17.43 -11.21 5.68
CA SER A 109 18.45 -10.47 6.44
C SER A 109 19.82 -10.45 5.74
N THR A 110 20.26 -11.58 5.17
CA THR A 110 21.56 -11.70 4.49
C THR A 110 21.70 -10.79 3.27
N ARG A 111 20.58 -10.45 2.61
CA ARG A 111 20.54 -9.59 1.42
C ARG A 111 20.17 -8.15 1.78
N ASP A 112 19.18 -7.98 2.64
CA ASP A 112 18.42 -6.73 2.76
C ASP A 112 18.69 -5.96 4.06
N CYS A 113 19.56 -6.44 4.96
CA CYS A 113 19.83 -5.78 6.26
C CYS A 113 20.28 -4.31 6.15
N LYS A 114 20.95 -3.93 5.06
CA LYS A 114 21.36 -2.53 4.79
C LYS A 114 20.36 -1.75 3.92
N THR A 115 19.33 -2.42 3.41
CA THR A 115 18.34 -1.84 2.49
C THR A 115 17.37 -0.96 3.27
N LYS A 116 17.08 0.23 2.73
CA LYS A 116 16.05 1.14 3.22
C LYS A 116 14.84 1.02 2.30
N PHE A 117 13.71 0.62 2.86
CA PHE A 117 12.45 0.50 2.15
C PHE A 117 11.70 1.82 2.23
N ASN A 118 11.28 2.34 1.08
CA ASN A 118 10.47 3.56 1.00
C ASN A 118 9.06 3.18 0.56
N SER A 119 8.07 3.51 1.38
CA SER A 119 6.66 3.22 1.13
C SER A 119 5.84 4.51 1.20
N TYR A 120 4.90 4.68 0.28
CA TYR A 120 3.97 5.81 0.24
C TYR A 120 2.57 5.30 0.53
N LEU A 121 2.11 5.49 1.77
CA LEU A 121 0.81 5.04 2.23
C LEU A 121 -0.19 6.19 2.13
N LEU A 122 -1.26 5.98 1.37
CA LEU A 122 -2.28 6.99 1.10
C LEU A 122 -3.44 6.88 2.07
N TYR A 123 -3.96 8.04 2.48
CA TYR A 123 -5.27 8.07 3.14
C TYR A 123 -6.36 7.84 2.09
N SER A 124 -7.40 7.11 2.48
CA SER A 124 -8.51 6.78 1.59
C SER A 124 -9.54 7.90 1.41
N THR A 125 -9.58 8.85 2.34
CA THR A 125 -10.43 10.04 2.23
C THR A 125 -9.62 11.23 1.73
N HIS A 126 -10.26 12.12 0.97
CA HIS A 126 -9.65 13.31 0.40
C HIS A 126 -10.43 14.55 0.86
N PRO A 127 -9.95 15.31 1.86
CA PRO A 127 -8.74 15.12 2.67
C PRO A 127 -8.89 14.02 3.74
N LYS A 128 -7.80 13.72 4.46
CA LYS A 128 -7.84 12.80 5.61
C LYS A 128 -8.67 13.40 6.75
N ASN A 129 -9.22 12.55 7.60
CA ASN A 129 -10.01 13.01 8.73
C ASN A 129 -9.10 13.43 9.89
N HIS A 130 -9.09 14.72 10.23
CA HIS A 130 -8.24 15.26 11.29
C HIS A 130 -8.67 14.86 12.71
N THR A 131 -9.87 14.32 12.90
CA THR A 131 -10.34 13.84 14.21
C THR A 131 -9.88 12.42 14.53
N LYS A 132 -9.33 11.70 13.55
CA LYS A 132 -8.87 10.33 13.69
C LYS A 132 -7.37 10.27 14.00
N ASN A 133 -6.99 9.26 14.77
CA ASN A 133 -5.61 8.95 15.11
C ASN A 133 -5.10 7.89 14.16
N TYR A 134 -4.07 8.24 13.39
CA TYR A 134 -3.49 7.32 12.42
C TYR A 134 -2.19 6.71 12.95
N ALA A 135 -1.94 5.46 12.58
CA ALA A 135 -0.71 4.77 12.90
C ALA A 135 -0.27 3.89 11.72
N ILE A 136 1.04 3.63 11.67
CA ILE A 136 1.61 2.60 10.83
C ILE A 136 1.67 1.32 11.64
N HIS A 137 0.91 0.32 11.20
CA HIS A 137 0.91 -1.02 11.74
C HIS A 137 1.70 -1.93 10.80
N ILE A 138 2.66 -2.68 11.31
CA ILE A 138 3.49 -3.57 10.49
C ILE A 138 3.33 -4.99 11.01
N ASP A 139 2.87 -5.90 10.17
CA ASP A 139 2.85 -7.33 10.44
C ASP A 139 4.04 -8.03 9.79
N ILE A 140 4.61 -9.00 10.50
CA ILE A 140 5.74 -9.78 10.03
C ILE A 140 5.38 -11.27 10.07
N TYR A 141 5.49 -11.93 8.92
CA TYR A 141 5.29 -13.37 8.79
C TYR A 141 6.53 -14.02 8.19
N GLU A 142 6.81 -15.26 8.56
CA GLU A 142 7.68 -16.12 7.76
C GLU A 142 7.02 -16.39 6.40
N LYS A 143 7.71 -16.11 5.30
CA LYS A 143 7.11 -16.15 3.96
C LYS A 143 6.83 -17.57 3.46
N VAL A 144 7.60 -18.56 3.92
CA VAL A 144 7.44 -19.96 3.49
C VAL A 144 6.30 -20.64 4.24
N THR A 145 6.28 -20.49 5.57
CA THR A 145 5.33 -21.19 6.47
C THR A 145 4.09 -20.37 6.79
N LEU A 146 4.10 -19.06 6.47
CA LEU A 146 3.08 -18.08 6.89
C LEU A 146 2.87 -18.00 8.42
N ILE A 147 3.88 -18.43 9.19
CA ILE A 147 3.90 -18.30 10.64
C ILE A 147 4.10 -16.84 11.00
N TYR A 148 3.26 -16.35 11.90
CA TYR A 148 3.30 -14.98 12.38
C TYR A 148 4.45 -14.78 13.39
N ARG A 149 5.25 -13.73 13.21
CA ARG A 149 6.38 -13.38 14.08
C ARG A 149 6.06 -12.29 15.10
N GLY A 150 5.20 -11.34 14.74
CA GLY A 150 4.90 -10.20 15.58
C GLY A 150 4.53 -8.96 14.76
N SER A 151 4.18 -7.89 15.47
CA SER A 151 3.83 -6.62 14.85
C SER A 151 4.51 -5.43 15.51
N LEU A 152 4.67 -4.38 14.72
CA LEU A 152 5.18 -3.08 15.15
C LEU A 152 4.09 -2.02 14.99
N LEU A 153 4.08 -1.02 15.87
CA LEU A 153 3.20 0.13 15.79
C LEU A 153 3.99 1.43 15.85
N TYR A 154 3.78 2.32 14.89
CA TYR A 154 4.37 3.66 14.87
C TYR A 154 3.28 4.73 14.69
N PRO A 155 3.02 5.58 15.70
CA PRO A 155 1.96 6.59 15.60
C PRO A 155 2.32 7.71 14.62
N VAL A 156 1.32 8.24 13.91
CA VAL A 156 1.44 9.44 13.07
C VAL A 156 1.04 10.65 13.92
N THR A 157 2.02 11.39 14.43
CA THR A 157 1.79 12.46 15.42
C THR A 157 1.20 13.74 14.83
N PHE A 158 1.55 14.10 13.59
CA PHE A 158 1.19 15.39 13.01
C PHE A 158 0.05 15.26 11.99
N SER A 159 -1.18 15.19 12.52
CA SER A 159 -2.39 15.06 11.71
C SER A 159 -2.66 16.28 10.80
N PHE A 160 -2.09 17.45 11.06
CA PHE A 160 -2.25 18.63 10.20
C PHE A 160 -1.38 18.59 8.93
N LEU A 161 -0.29 17.81 8.90
CA LEU A 161 0.61 17.79 7.74
C LEU A 161 -0.01 17.01 6.58
N PRO A 162 -0.04 17.58 5.36
CA PRO A 162 -0.46 16.86 4.16
C PRO A 162 0.43 15.64 3.86
N VAL A 163 1.73 15.75 4.14
CA VAL A 163 2.70 14.67 4.00
C VAL A 163 3.43 14.46 5.32
N ASN A 164 3.25 13.30 5.94
CA ASN A 164 4.00 12.90 7.12
C ASN A 164 5.20 12.05 6.70
N ARG A 165 6.43 12.48 7.03
CA ARG A 165 7.66 11.71 6.76
C ARG A 165 8.10 11.00 8.03
N LEU A 166 8.04 9.67 8.02
CA LEU A 166 8.43 8.83 9.14
C LEU A 166 9.68 8.02 8.79
N VAL A 167 10.64 7.97 9.71
CA VAL A 167 11.88 7.21 9.53
C VAL A 167 12.10 6.32 10.75
N HIS A 168 12.12 5.01 10.53
CA HIS A 168 12.23 4.04 11.63
C HIS A 168 13.20 2.91 11.31
N ILE A 169 13.69 2.25 12.37
CA ILE A 169 14.34 0.97 12.30
C ILE A 169 13.40 -0.05 12.95
N GLY A 170 12.92 -1.01 12.16
CA GLY A 170 12.06 -2.10 12.63
C GLY A 170 12.91 -3.29 13.05
N ILE A 171 12.72 -3.77 14.28
CA ILE A 171 13.37 -5.00 14.76
C ILE A 171 12.40 -6.15 14.55
N ILE A 172 12.82 -7.19 13.84
CA ILE A 172 12.03 -8.40 13.63
C ILE A 172 12.12 -9.27 14.89
N PRO A 173 10.99 -9.62 15.52
CA PRO A 173 10.97 -10.46 16.72
C PRO A 173 11.52 -11.88 16.47
N ARG A 174 12.03 -12.51 17.54
CA ARG A 174 12.52 -13.90 17.50
C ARG A 174 11.38 -14.90 17.41
N SER A 175 11.69 -16.13 16.98
CA SER A 175 10.69 -17.22 16.95
C SER A 175 10.22 -17.65 18.33
N THR A 176 11.07 -17.51 19.34
CA THR A 176 10.86 -17.99 20.72
C THR A 176 10.35 -16.93 21.68
N GLU A 177 10.08 -15.71 21.20
CA GLU A 177 9.34 -14.75 22.00
C GLU A 177 7.91 -15.28 22.13
N ASN A 178 7.67 -16.05 23.20
CA ASN A 178 6.33 -16.34 23.64
C ASN A 178 5.62 -14.99 23.74
N PHE A 179 4.57 -14.80 22.93
CA PHE A 179 3.70 -13.65 23.08
C PHE A 179 3.26 -13.66 24.55
N GLU A 180 3.76 -12.71 25.34
CA GLU A 180 3.37 -12.58 26.74
C GLU A 180 1.84 -12.65 26.81
N THR A 181 1.31 -13.41 27.77
CA THR A 181 -0.14 -13.57 27.91
C THR A 181 -0.78 -12.20 28.05
N CYS A 182 -1.43 -11.75 26.98
CA CYS A 182 -2.24 -10.55 26.99
C CYS A 182 -3.72 -10.93 26.97
N SER A 183 -4.53 -10.09 27.63
CA SER A 183 -5.96 -10.30 27.73
C SER A 183 -6.68 -9.13 27.07
N MET A 184 -7.49 -9.44 26.06
CA MET A 184 -8.41 -8.51 25.43
C MET A 184 -9.77 -9.22 25.35
N PRO A 185 -10.64 -9.08 26.37
CA PRO A 185 -11.88 -9.86 26.47
C PRO A 185 -12.84 -9.68 25.28
N GLN A 186 -12.75 -8.53 24.61
CA GLN A 186 -13.58 -8.21 23.44
C GLN A 186 -13.10 -8.92 22.16
N CYS A 187 -11.89 -9.49 22.17
CA CYS A 187 -11.32 -10.22 21.04
C CYS A 187 -11.97 -11.61 20.93
N VAL A 188 -13.06 -11.72 20.17
CA VAL A 188 -13.88 -12.95 20.12
C VAL A 188 -13.27 -13.99 19.20
N HIS A 189 -13.03 -13.63 17.92
CA HIS A 189 -12.54 -14.55 16.89
C HIS A 189 -11.11 -14.25 16.50
N GLY A 190 -10.23 -14.17 17.49
CA GLY A 190 -8.84 -13.83 17.25
C GLY A 190 -7.96 -14.15 18.44
N LYS A 191 -6.72 -13.68 18.35
CA LYS A 191 -5.72 -13.79 19.41
C LYS A 191 -5.29 -12.40 19.82
N CYS A 192 -5.23 -12.16 21.13
CA CYS A 192 -4.61 -10.94 21.64
C CYS A 192 -3.11 -10.99 21.33
N ILE A 193 -2.58 -9.94 20.71
CA ILE A 193 -1.16 -9.79 20.42
C ILE A 193 -0.68 -8.44 20.92
N ARG A 194 0.54 -8.41 21.45
CA ARG A 194 1.22 -7.20 21.89
C ARG A 194 2.21 -6.71 20.83
N TYR A 195 2.31 -5.39 20.68
CA TYR A 195 3.31 -4.79 19.80
C TYR A 195 4.71 -4.90 20.37
N SER A 196 5.65 -5.39 19.56
CA SER A 196 7.03 -5.66 20.00
C SER A 196 7.85 -4.39 20.26
N ASN A 197 7.53 -3.27 19.60
CA ASN A 197 8.27 -2.01 19.71
C ASN A 197 7.60 -0.98 20.64
N ASN A 198 6.48 -1.32 21.29
CA ASN A 198 5.71 -0.34 22.04
C ASN A 198 5.96 -0.48 23.56
N PRO A 199 6.56 0.54 24.22
CA PRO A 199 6.82 0.50 25.66
C PRO A 199 5.56 0.61 26.52
N GLN A 200 4.42 1.05 25.95
CA GLN A 200 3.14 1.15 26.65
C GLN A 200 2.34 -0.15 26.65
N ASN A 201 2.92 -1.25 26.17
CA ASN A 201 2.29 -2.57 26.13
C ASN A 201 0.98 -2.57 25.35
N ALA A 202 0.89 -1.74 24.31
CA ALA A 202 -0.28 -1.70 23.46
C ALA A 202 -0.53 -3.08 22.83
N VAL A 203 -1.79 -3.48 22.80
CA VAL A 203 -2.25 -4.77 22.30
C VAL A 203 -3.31 -4.57 21.21
N PHE A 204 -3.50 -5.59 20.39
CA PHE A 204 -4.56 -5.65 19.39
C PHE A 204 -5.08 -7.08 19.24
N CYS A 205 -6.26 -7.23 18.64
CA CYS A 205 -6.82 -8.53 18.30
C CYS A 205 -6.39 -8.91 16.87
N GLN A 206 -5.58 -9.96 16.73
CA GLN A 206 -5.26 -10.55 15.44
C GLN A 206 -6.37 -11.51 15.05
N CYS A 207 -7.10 -11.20 13.98
CA CYS A 207 -8.25 -11.99 13.57
C CYS A 207 -7.89 -13.34 12.99
N ASN A 208 -8.74 -14.32 13.26
CA ASN A 208 -8.76 -15.58 12.54
C ASN A 208 -9.26 -15.35 11.10
N GLN A 209 -8.93 -16.27 10.21
CA GLN A 209 -9.34 -16.19 8.80
C GLN A 209 -10.88 -16.10 8.68
N GLY A 210 -11.36 -15.14 7.90
CA GLY A 210 -12.79 -14.87 7.71
C GLY A 210 -13.40 -13.90 8.73
N TRP A 211 -12.60 -13.32 9.63
CA TRP A 211 -13.03 -12.30 10.57
C TRP A 211 -12.23 -11.01 10.40
N SER A 212 -12.85 -9.87 10.67
CA SER A 212 -12.26 -8.54 10.51
C SER A 212 -12.70 -7.57 11.61
N GLY A 213 -12.03 -6.43 11.65
CA GLY A 213 -12.30 -5.33 12.57
C GLY A 213 -11.52 -5.42 13.87
N ARG A 214 -11.50 -4.33 14.64
CA ARG A 214 -10.70 -4.15 15.87
C ARG A 214 -10.78 -5.32 16.86
N TYR A 215 -11.94 -5.97 16.95
CA TYR A 215 -12.24 -7.04 17.90
C TYR A 215 -12.60 -8.38 17.21
N CYS A 216 -12.45 -8.47 15.89
CA CYS A 216 -12.76 -9.66 15.10
C CYS A 216 -14.21 -10.13 15.25
N THR A 217 -15.14 -9.17 15.21
CA THR A 217 -16.59 -9.40 15.34
C THR A 217 -17.31 -9.43 14.00
N THR A 218 -16.70 -8.89 12.94
CA THR A 218 -17.33 -8.82 11.61
C THR A 218 -16.88 -10.01 10.77
N PRO A 219 -17.81 -10.89 10.34
CA PRO A 219 -17.47 -11.96 9.41
C PRO A 219 -17.30 -11.40 7.99
N HIS A 220 -16.36 -11.96 7.23
CA HIS A 220 -16.18 -11.64 5.82
C HIS A 220 -15.69 -12.85 5.02
N THR A 221 -15.97 -12.84 3.71
CA THR A 221 -15.44 -13.86 2.80
C THR A 221 -14.12 -13.36 2.21
N SER A 222 -13.05 -14.12 2.44
CA SER A 222 -11.73 -13.80 1.88
C SER A 222 -11.68 -14.03 0.37
N ILE A 223 -11.13 -13.06 -0.36
CA ILE A 223 -10.82 -13.17 -1.80
C ILE A 223 -9.37 -13.58 -2.08
N CYS A 224 -8.59 -13.87 -1.03
CA CYS A 224 -7.22 -14.32 -1.15
C CYS A 224 -7.14 -15.77 -1.67
N SER A 225 -5.99 -16.18 -2.20
CA SER A 225 -5.75 -17.57 -2.60
C SER A 225 -5.90 -18.54 -1.40
N PRO A 226 -6.34 -19.79 -1.59
CA PRO A 226 -6.59 -20.71 -0.49
C PRO A 226 -5.38 -21.04 0.39
N ASP A 227 -4.18 -21.00 -0.18
CA ASP A 227 -2.89 -21.24 0.49
C ASP A 227 -2.23 -19.95 1.02
N SER A 228 -2.97 -18.84 0.97
CA SER A 228 -2.52 -17.54 1.49
C SER A 228 -3.31 -17.17 2.75
N LYS A 229 -2.79 -16.20 3.51
CA LYS A 229 -3.41 -15.76 4.75
C LYS A 229 -4.11 -14.42 4.56
N SER A 230 -5.39 -14.33 4.89
CA SER A 230 -6.13 -13.06 4.95
C SER A 230 -5.96 -12.45 6.33
N ILE A 231 -5.47 -11.22 6.41
CA ILE A 231 -5.22 -10.56 7.71
C ILE A 231 -6.40 -9.69 8.15
N ASP A 232 -6.99 -8.93 7.22
CA ASP A 232 -8.13 -8.04 7.49
C ASP A 232 -8.70 -7.48 6.17
N LEU A 233 -9.66 -6.56 6.26
CA LEU A 233 -10.23 -5.80 5.15
C LEU A 233 -9.66 -4.37 5.09
N SER A 234 -9.38 -3.92 3.88
CA SER A 234 -9.22 -2.49 3.58
C SER A 234 -10.56 -1.76 3.61
N VAL A 235 -10.50 -0.44 3.70
CA VAL A 235 -11.66 0.48 3.61
C VAL A 235 -12.51 0.29 2.34
N TYR A 236 -11.97 -0.35 1.30
CA TYR A 236 -12.69 -0.70 0.07
C TYR A 236 -13.28 -2.12 0.09
N ASN A 237 -13.42 -2.73 1.28
CA ASN A 237 -13.85 -4.12 1.49
C ASN A 237 -13.05 -5.16 0.71
N ARG A 238 -11.75 -4.89 0.49
CA ARG A 238 -10.83 -5.85 -0.14
C ARG A 238 -9.95 -6.49 0.93
N SER A 239 -9.87 -7.82 0.91
CA SER A 239 -8.98 -8.59 1.77
C SER A 239 -7.52 -8.19 1.54
N VAL A 240 -6.80 -8.03 2.64
CA VAL A 240 -5.34 -7.88 2.64
C VAL A 240 -4.74 -9.27 2.80
N CYS A 241 -3.95 -9.69 1.81
CA CYS A 241 -3.49 -11.06 1.66
C CYS A 241 -1.97 -11.16 1.84
N VAL A 242 -1.51 -12.11 2.67
CA VAL A 242 -0.10 -12.48 2.81
C VAL A 242 0.19 -13.66 1.90
N CYS A 243 1.05 -13.44 0.91
CA CYS A 243 1.30 -14.41 -0.13
C CYS A 243 2.41 -15.40 0.25
N PRO A 244 2.24 -16.69 -0.08
CA PRO A 244 3.33 -17.68 0.03
C PRO A 244 4.46 -17.35 -0.94
N ILE A 245 5.60 -18.05 -0.80
CA ILE A 245 6.82 -17.75 -1.56
C ILE A 245 6.66 -17.79 -3.08
N ASN A 246 5.79 -18.67 -3.58
CA ASN A 246 5.58 -18.95 -4.99
C ASN A 246 4.42 -18.16 -5.62
N LYS A 247 3.85 -17.18 -4.90
CA LYS A 247 2.75 -16.36 -5.43
C LYS A 247 2.89 -14.90 -5.07
N PHE A 248 2.30 -14.04 -5.89
CA PHE A 248 2.28 -12.60 -5.69
C PHE A 248 0.97 -11.97 -6.17
N GLY A 249 0.91 -10.64 -6.05
CA GLY A 249 -0.26 -9.82 -6.37
C GLY A 249 -1.23 -9.69 -5.19
N TYR A 250 -2.19 -8.77 -5.33
CA TYR A 250 -3.11 -8.38 -4.25
C TYR A 250 -3.96 -9.53 -3.67
N ARG A 251 -4.20 -10.60 -4.46
CA ARG A 251 -4.96 -11.79 -4.03
C ARG A 251 -4.08 -13.03 -3.88
N CYS A 252 -2.78 -12.91 -4.10
CA CYS A 252 -1.85 -14.04 -4.12
C CYS A 252 -2.23 -15.14 -5.13
N LEU A 253 -2.82 -14.78 -6.26
CA LEU A 253 -3.25 -15.74 -7.31
C LEU A 253 -2.23 -15.87 -8.44
N LEU A 254 -1.28 -14.94 -8.56
CA LEU A 254 -0.32 -14.92 -9.64
C LEU A 254 0.89 -15.78 -9.23
N PRO A 255 1.27 -16.81 -10.00
CA PRO A 255 2.43 -17.64 -9.67
C PRO A 255 3.72 -16.89 -9.94
N ASP A 256 4.67 -16.98 -9.00
CA ASP A 256 6.04 -16.54 -9.17
C ASP A 256 6.87 -17.71 -9.72
N THR A 257 7.17 -17.68 -11.02
CA THR A 257 7.91 -18.76 -11.71
C THR A 257 9.40 -18.78 -11.34
N ILE A 258 9.91 -17.74 -10.69
CA ILE A 258 11.32 -17.65 -10.28
C ILE A 258 11.55 -18.43 -8.98
N CYS A 259 10.53 -18.51 -8.10
CA CYS A 259 10.59 -19.19 -6.82
C CYS A 259 9.68 -20.43 -6.80
N GLN A 260 10.08 -21.49 -7.51
CA GLN A 260 9.42 -22.79 -7.39
C GLN A 260 10.03 -23.58 -6.23
N MET A 261 9.20 -24.13 -5.34
CA MET A 261 9.66 -25.17 -4.43
C MET A 261 9.91 -26.43 -5.27
N ASN A 262 11.16 -26.89 -5.31
CA ASN A 262 11.45 -28.23 -5.80
C ASN A 262 10.83 -29.21 -4.79
N ASN A 263 9.77 -29.88 -5.21
CA ASN A 263 9.21 -31.02 -4.47
C ASN A 263 10.14 -32.23 -4.59
#